data_AF-A0A163X745-F1
#
_entry.id   AF-A0A163X745-F1
#
_cell.length_a   1.000
_cell.length_b   1.000
_cell.length_c   1.000
_cell.angle_alpha   90.00
_cell.angle_beta   90.00
_cell.angle_gamma   90.00
#
_symmetry.space_group_name_H-M   'P 1'
#
loop_
_entity.id
_entity.type
_entity.pdbx_description
1 polymer ?
#
loop_
_entity_poly.entity_id
_entity_poly.type
_entity_poly.pdbx_seq_one_letter_code
_entity_poly.pdbx_strand_id
1 'polypeptide(L)'
;MIRTTITTAALAITALAVPAQADSTSAYCMLTWDDSSKDSIKGPCTFSQYGGNAYIDDFNYYKFAFPSAEQDKTYERDNKESGISFKRKGQYTLGVFWYVP
;
A
#
# COMPACT_ATOMS: atom_id res chain seq x y z
N MET A 1 1.57 -39.20 54.02
CA MET A 1 0.82 -37.98 53.65
C MET A 1 1.63 -37.25 52.59
N ILE A 2 1.18 -37.23 51.34
CA ILE A 2 1.86 -36.52 50.24
C ILE A 2 0.86 -35.48 49.72
N ARG A 3 1.18 -34.21 49.93
CA ARG A 3 0.38 -33.05 49.50
C ARG A 3 0.86 -32.62 48.12
N THR A 4 0.17 -33.07 47.07
CA THR A 4 0.37 -32.59 45.71
C THR A 4 -0.60 -31.44 45.45
N THR A 5 -0.10 -30.22 45.49
CA THR A 5 -0.81 -29.02 45.04
C THR A 5 -0.52 -28.81 43.56
N ILE A 6 -1.52 -29.03 42.70
CA ILE A 6 -1.44 -28.69 41.27
C ILE A 6 -2.04 -27.30 41.11
N THR A 7 -1.19 -26.30 40.86
CA THR A 7 -1.60 -24.93 40.57
C THR A 7 -1.73 -24.77 39.05
N THR A 8 -2.95 -24.85 38.53
CA THR A 8 -3.24 -24.63 37.11
C THR A 8 -3.28 -23.13 36.83
N ALA A 9 -2.22 -22.57 36.25
CA ALA A 9 -2.20 -21.18 35.80
C ALA A 9 -2.93 -21.05 34.45
N ALA A 10 -4.10 -20.42 34.46
CA ALA A 10 -4.83 -20.06 33.24
C ALA A 10 -4.16 -18.85 32.58
N LEU A 11 -3.43 -19.06 31.49
CA LEU A 11 -2.89 -17.99 30.63
C LEU A 11 -4.02 -17.46 29.75
N ALA A 12 -4.69 -16.39 30.20
CA ALA A 12 -5.58 -15.60 29.36
C ALA A 12 -4.72 -14.76 28.39
N ILE A 13 -4.52 -15.25 27.17
CA ILE A 13 -3.87 -14.50 26.10
C ILE A 13 -4.90 -13.52 25.54
N THR A 14 -5.00 -12.33 26.11
CA THR A 14 -5.67 -11.21 25.44
C THR A 14 -4.73 -10.74 24.34
N ALA A 15 -4.89 -11.31 23.15
CA ALA A 15 -4.27 -10.79 21.94
C ALA A 15 -4.84 -9.39 21.67
N LEU A 16 -4.16 -8.37 22.20
CA LEU A 16 -4.35 -6.99 21.79
C LEU A 16 -3.90 -6.91 20.34
N ALA A 17 -4.84 -7.10 19.41
CA ALA A 17 -4.64 -6.80 18.01
C ALA A 17 -4.36 -5.29 17.92
N VAL A 18 -3.09 -4.93 17.93
CA VAL A 18 -2.66 -3.57 17.61
C VAL A 18 -3.17 -3.32 16.20
N PRO A 19 -4.03 -2.32 15.96
CA PRO A 19 -4.41 -1.99 14.59
C PRO A 19 -3.11 -1.68 13.86
N ALA A 20 -2.80 -2.46 12.82
CA ALA A 20 -1.68 -2.15 11.94
C ALA A 20 -1.94 -0.76 11.37
N GLN A 21 -1.21 0.24 11.86
CA GLN A 21 -1.31 1.58 11.31
C GLN A 21 -0.89 1.48 9.85
N ALA A 22 -1.74 1.99 8.96
CA ALA A 22 -1.38 2.12 7.56
C ALA A 22 -0.18 3.06 7.46
N ASP A 23 0.92 2.60 6.89
CA ASP A 23 2.06 3.46 6.62
C ASP A 23 1.62 4.43 5.53
N SER A 24 1.49 5.71 5.88
CA SER A 24 1.11 6.78 4.96
C SER A 24 2.18 7.85 4.90
N THR A 25 2.46 8.35 3.70
CA THR A 25 3.45 9.39 3.47
C THR A 25 3.02 10.28 2.32
N SER A 26 3.39 11.56 2.39
CA SER A 26 3.33 12.45 1.24
C SER A 26 4.35 12.00 0.20
N ALA A 27 3.97 12.09 -1.07
CA ALA A 27 4.77 11.69 -2.21
C ALA A 27 4.48 12.61 -3.42
N TYR A 28 5.24 12.43 -4.49
CA TYR A 28 4.97 13.02 -5.78
C TYR A 28 4.49 11.91 -6.74
N CYS A 29 3.34 12.09 -7.37
CA CYS A 29 2.77 11.11 -8.27
C CYS A 29 2.86 11.57 -9.73
N MET A 30 3.05 10.60 -10.63
CA MET A 30 2.99 10.79 -12.07
C MET A 30 2.16 9.69 -12.71
N LEU A 31 1.06 10.07 -13.35
CA LEU A 31 0.17 9.19 -14.09
C LEU A 31 0.40 9.38 -15.59
N THR A 32 0.83 8.32 -16.24
CA THR A 32 1.06 8.27 -17.69
C THR A 32 0.07 7.29 -18.31
N TRP A 33 -0.75 7.77 -19.24
CA TRP A 33 -1.70 6.93 -19.95
C TRP A 33 -0.97 6.12 -21.03
N ASP A 34 -1.46 4.91 -21.31
CA ASP A 34 -0.96 4.11 -22.44
C ASP A 34 -1.40 4.73 -23.78
N ASP A 35 -2.54 5.41 -23.77
CA ASP A 35 -3.04 6.23 -24.87
C ASP A 35 -2.26 7.55 -24.96
N SER A 36 -1.43 7.68 -25.99
CA SER A 36 -0.58 8.85 -26.23
C SER A 36 -1.33 10.14 -26.56
N SER A 37 -2.64 10.08 -26.77
CA SER A 37 -3.47 11.29 -26.96
C SER A 37 -3.80 12.02 -25.66
N LYS A 38 -3.55 11.38 -24.50
CA LYS A 38 -3.82 11.95 -23.18
C LYS A 38 -2.55 12.46 -22.52
N ASP A 39 -2.61 13.68 -22.01
CA ASP A 39 -1.51 14.26 -21.26
C ASP A 39 -1.25 13.50 -19.94
N SER A 40 0.02 13.37 -19.61
CA SER A 40 0.45 12.85 -18.30
C SER A 40 0.06 13.83 -17.19
N ILE A 41 -0.45 13.30 -16.08
CA ILE A 41 -0.82 14.09 -14.91
C ILE A 41 0.28 13.92 -13.86
N LYS A 42 0.69 15.03 -13.24
CA LYS A 42 1.71 15.02 -12.18
C LYS A 42 1.35 15.97 -11.05
N GLY A 43 1.81 15.67 -9.84
CA GLY A 43 1.49 16.48 -8.68
C GLY A 43 1.73 15.79 -7.34
N PRO A 44 1.57 16.52 -6.23
CA PRO A 44 1.62 15.93 -4.91
C PRO A 44 0.50 14.89 -4.75
N CYS A 45 0.76 13.87 -3.93
CA CYS A 45 -0.20 12.82 -3.60
C CYS A 45 0.10 12.25 -2.21
N THR A 46 -0.87 11.54 -1.67
CA THR A 46 -0.72 10.77 -0.43
C THR A 46 -0.65 9.29 -0.78
N PHE A 47 0.48 8.65 -0.50
CA PHE A 47 0.61 7.20 -0.59
C PHE A 47 0.28 6.58 0.76
N SER A 48 -0.51 5.50 0.77
CA SER A 48 -0.68 4.68 1.96
C SER A 48 -0.62 3.19 1.63
N GLN A 49 -0.06 2.39 2.54
CA GLN A 49 -0.09 0.94 2.42
C GLN A 49 -0.48 0.24 3.72
N TYR A 50 -1.27 -0.82 3.60
CA TYR A 50 -1.60 -1.70 4.73
C TYR A 50 -1.95 -3.11 4.23
N GLY A 51 -1.47 -4.14 4.93
CA GLY A 51 -1.74 -5.53 4.57
C GLY A 51 -1.31 -5.89 3.13
N GLY A 52 -0.27 -5.23 2.61
CA GLY A 52 0.22 -5.39 1.24
C GLY A 52 -0.58 -4.62 0.17
N ASN A 53 -1.74 -4.05 0.51
CA ASN A 53 -2.52 -3.19 -0.38
C ASN A 53 -1.90 -1.79 -0.40
N ALA A 54 -1.95 -1.14 -1.57
CA ALA A 54 -1.50 0.23 -1.74
C ALA A 54 -2.64 1.13 -2.22
N TYR A 55 -2.67 2.35 -1.71
CA TYR A 55 -3.66 3.37 -2.03
C TYR A 55 -2.97 4.69 -2.32
N ILE A 56 -3.45 5.39 -3.33
CA ILE A 56 -3.02 6.74 -3.68
C ILE A 56 -4.24 7.64 -3.60
N ASP A 57 -4.15 8.63 -2.73
CA ASP A 57 -5.15 9.65 -2.48
C ASP A 57 -4.58 11.05 -2.76
N ASP A 58 -5.45 12.07 -2.71
CA ASP A 58 -5.11 13.49 -2.86
C ASP A 58 -4.37 13.86 -4.16
N PHE A 59 -4.50 13.03 -5.21
CA PHE A 59 -3.81 13.22 -6.48
C PHE A 59 -4.74 13.77 -7.57
N ASN A 60 -4.85 15.10 -7.69
CA ASN A 60 -5.59 15.77 -8.78
C ASN A 60 -6.98 15.16 -9.07
N TYR A 61 -7.79 14.94 -8.02
CA TYR A 61 -9.12 14.30 -8.04
C TYR A 61 -9.17 12.79 -8.31
N TYR A 62 -8.03 12.15 -8.60
CA TYR A 62 -7.94 10.71 -8.76
C TYR A 62 -7.70 10.01 -7.42
N LYS A 63 -8.27 8.82 -7.30
CA LYS A 63 -7.97 7.86 -6.25
C LYS A 63 -7.62 6.54 -6.91
N PHE A 64 -6.54 5.92 -6.45
CA PHE A 64 -6.13 4.62 -6.95
C PHE A 64 -6.04 3.60 -5.82
N ALA A 65 -6.51 2.39 -6.10
CA ALA A 65 -6.36 1.24 -5.23
C ALA A 65 -5.64 0.14 -5.98
N PHE A 66 -4.65 -0.43 -5.30
CA PHE A 66 -3.83 -1.55 -5.75
C PHE A 66 -3.90 -2.65 -4.69
N PRO A 67 -4.97 -3.47 -4.70
CA PRO A 67 -5.11 -4.59 -3.78
C PRO A 67 -4.00 -5.62 -4.05
N SER A 68 -3.42 -6.19 -2.99
CA SER A 68 -2.36 -7.20 -3.14
C SER A 68 -2.82 -8.44 -3.91
N ALA A 69 -4.09 -8.82 -3.74
CA ALA A 69 -4.72 -9.96 -4.44
C ALA A 69 -4.76 -9.83 -5.98
N GLU A 70 -4.59 -8.61 -6.48
CA GLU A 70 -4.69 -8.22 -7.88
C GLU A 70 -3.32 -8.01 -8.55
N GLN A 71 -2.25 -8.05 -7.75
CA GLN A 71 -0.88 -7.95 -8.25
C GLN A 71 -0.57 -9.13 -9.18
N ASP A 72 0.11 -8.83 -10.29
CA ASP A 72 0.49 -9.74 -11.38
C ASP A 72 -0.71 -10.33 -12.17
N LYS A 73 -1.94 -9.91 -11.83
CA LYS A 73 -3.16 -10.25 -12.58
C LYS A 73 -3.68 -9.05 -13.37
N THR A 74 -3.94 -7.94 -12.69
CA THR A 74 -4.51 -6.74 -13.30
C THR A 74 -3.53 -5.56 -13.30
N TYR A 75 -2.50 -5.62 -12.47
CA TYR A 75 -1.40 -4.65 -12.48
C TYR A 75 -0.08 -5.30 -12.05
N GLU A 76 1.03 -4.73 -12.51
CA GLU A 76 2.39 -5.04 -12.06
C GLU A 76 2.84 -3.98 -11.06
N ARG A 77 3.56 -4.38 -10.02
CA ARG A 77 4.15 -3.50 -9.01
C ARG A 77 5.67 -3.62 -9.04
N ASP A 78 6.35 -2.48 -9.16
CA ASP A 78 7.80 -2.39 -9.09
C ASP A 78 8.19 -1.42 -7.98
N ASN A 79 8.91 -1.90 -6.96
CA ASN A 79 9.33 -1.09 -5.82
C ASN A 79 10.82 -0.75 -5.96
N LYS A 80 11.14 0.53 -5.90
CA LYS A 80 12.51 1.06 -5.93
C LYS A 80 12.76 1.92 -4.70
N GLU A 81 14.04 2.18 -4.41
CA GLU A 81 14.41 3.08 -3.33
C GLU A 81 13.83 4.49 -3.52
N SER A 82 13.78 4.98 -4.76
CA SER A 82 13.25 6.30 -5.10
C SER A 82 11.72 6.38 -5.11
N GLY A 83 11.01 5.25 -5.08
CA GLY A 83 9.56 5.24 -5.28
C GLY A 83 8.99 3.89 -5.73
N ILE A 84 7.69 3.87 -6.00
CA ILE A 84 6.93 2.67 -6.42
C ILE A 84 6.25 2.97 -7.75
N SER A 85 6.25 2.00 -8.66
CA SER A 85 5.53 2.07 -9.93
C SER A 85 4.44 1.00 -9.98
N PHE A 86 3.25 1.40 -10.41
CA PHE A 86 2.12 0.52 -10.66
C PHE A 86 1.72 0.60 -12.13
N LYS A 87 1.74 -0.54 -12.83
CA LYS A 87 1.43 -0.60 -14.26
C LYS A 87 0.20 -1.45 -14.52
N ARG A 88 -0.85 -0.84 -15.06
CA ARG A 88 -2.01 -1.55 -15.64
C ARG A 88 -1.84 -1.59 -17.15
N LYS A 89 -1.46 -2.75 -17.69
CA LYS A 89 -1.22 -2.94 -19.14
C LYS A 89 -2.46 -2.52 -19.94
N GLY A 90 -2.25 -1.74 -21.00
CA GLY A 90 -3.33 -1.22 -21.85
C GLY A 90 -4.13 -0.06 -21.25
N GLN A 91 -3.75 0.46 -20.09
CA GLN A 91 -4.48 1.55 -19.41
C GLN A 91 -3.56 2.71 -19.02
N TYR A 92 -2.67 2.48 -18.05
CA TYR A 92 -1.78 3.51 -17.53
C TYR A 92 -0.65 2.94 -16.68
N THR A 93 0.36 3.77 -16.45
CA THR A 93 1.40 3.59 -15.44
C THR A 93 1.33 4.74 -14.43
N LEU A 94 1.26 4.39 -13.15
CA LEU A 94 1.27 5.34 -12.03
C LEU A 94 2.59 5.18 -11.26
N GLY A 95 3.43 6.20 -11.31
CA GLY A 95 4.63 6.31 -10.48
C GLY A 95 4.35 7.12 -9.22
N VAL A 96 4.88 6.66 -8.09
CA VAL A 96 4.87 7.30 -6.78
C VAL A 96 6.32 7.52 -6.39
N PHE A 97 6.75 8.76 -6.19
CA PHE A 97 8.13 9.14 -5.92
C PHE A 97 8.23 9.81 -4.54
N TRP A 98 9.23 9.45 -3.74
CA TRP A 98 9.43 10.06 -2.42
C TRP A 98 10.00 11.47 -2.49
N TYR A 99 10.63 11.79 -3.62
CA TYR A 99 11.17 13.09 -3.97
C TYR A 99 10.62 13.52 -5.33
N VAL A 100 10.57 14.82 -5.59
CA VAL A 100 10.18 15.31 -6.92
C VAL A 100 11.28 14.93 -7.92
N PRO A 101 10.96 14.13 -8.96
CA PRO A 101 11.92 13.69 -9.96
C PRO A 101 12.32 14.81 -10.94
#